data_AF-A0AAW6LIC8-F1
#
_entry.id   AF-A0AAW6LIC8-F1
#
_cell.length_a   1.000
_cell.length_b   1.000
_cell.length_c   1.000
_cell.angle_alpha   90.00
_cell.angle_beta   90.00
_cell.angle_gamma   90.00
#
_symmetry.space_group_name_H-M   'P 1'
#
loop_
_entity.id
_entity.type
_entity.pdbx_description
1 polymer ?
#
loop_
_entity_poly.entity_id
_entity_poly.type
_entity_poly.pdbx_seq_one_letter_code
_entity_poly.pdbx_strand_id
1 'polypeptide(L)'
;MSDQGGYGYQGNQNWQPSPYGQPDPYGRRPTNTLAVLALVFAFLIAPLGIVFGHIARGQIKRTGEEGDGLALAGLIIGYIFTALGILAVIVWIAFFGLLAAAFGNAANEASSRSLTYTTPYSYSTTTTRAPSAPTTAPKTTTPPRVTTSIGPAPTVSGTNRQGFISGGPSCNSTNPAVAIAVTTGSRIVICETGVGRYYYKGQRLSDGATIELDDPTPTGNGFTVTNKDVTYKLTSAGLVITGSGGELGREAALEFWMN
;
A
#
# COMPACT_ATOMS: atom_id res chain seq x y z
N MET A 1 -29.03 78.81 34.95
CA MET A 1 -28.13 77.85 35.63
C MET A 1 -27.92 76.67 34.69
N SER A 2 -26.66 76.41 34.31
CA SER A 2 -26.01 75.10 34.04
C SER A 2 -26.76 74.02 33.24
N ASP A 3 -26.15 73.15 32.45
CA ASP A 3 -24.86 72.98 31.76
C ASP A 3 -25.03 71.59 31.09
N GLN A 4 -24.59 71.46 29.84
CA GLN A 4 -23.94 70.30 29.21
C GLN A 4 -24.42 68.85 29.44
N GLY A 5 -24.63 68.16 28.31
CA GLY A 5 -23.78 67.03 27.96
C GLY A 5 -24.47 65.68 27.76
N GLY A 6 -24.22 65.04 26.61
CA GLY A 6 -24.37 63.59 26.47
C GLY A 6 -24.75 63.09 25.07
N TYR A 7 -23.78 63.06 24.16
CA TYR A 7 -23.85 62.26 22.92
C TYR A 7 -23.52 60.79 23.25
N GLY A 8 -24.31 59.83 22.76
CA GLY A 8 -24.06 58.40 22.97
C GLY A 8 -24.71 57.54 21.90
N TYR A 9 -23.86 56.87 21.12
CA TYR A 9 -24.15 55.98 20.00
C TYR A 9 -24.66 54.58 20.42
N GLN A 10 -25.60 54.04 19.62
CA GLN A 10 -25.56 52.74 18.93
C GLN A 10 -25.49 51.40 19.72
N GLY A 11 -26.38 50.46 19.36
CA GLY A 11 -26.16 49.03 19.63
C GLY A 11 -27.39 48.14 19.44
N ASN A 12 -27.64 47.68 18.20
CA ASN A 12 -28.52 46.55 17.90
C ASN A 12 -27.69 45.26 17.95
N GLN A 13 -28.03 44.30 18.84
CA GLN A 13 -27.72 42.88 18.64
C GLN A 13 -28.78 41.99 19.31
N ASN A 14 -29.60 41.35 18.46
CA ASN A 14 -30.49 40.25 18.82
C ASN A 14 -29.70 39.06 19.39
N TRP A 15 -30.03 38.65 20.61
CA TRP A 15 -29.53 37.42 21.22
C TRP A 15 -30.50 36.27 20.99
N GLN A 16 -30.02 35.19 20.38
CA GLN A 16 -30.63 33.86 20.45
C GLN A 16 -29.61 32.91 21.09
N PRO A 17 -29.97 32.18 22.17
CA PRO A 17 -29.05 31.26 22.85
C PRO A 17 -28.90 29.91 22.12
N SER A 18 -27.65 29.43 22.02
CA SER A 18 -27.28 28.14 21.43
C SER A 18 -27.51 26.94 22.37
N PRO A 19 -27.92 25.76 21.86
CA PRO A 19 -28.08 24.54 22.66
C PRO A 19 -26.73 23.91 23.06
N TYR A 20 -26.67 23.38 24.28
CA TYR A 20 -25.51 22.72 24.90
C TYR A 20 -25.02 21.48 24.12
N GLY A 21 -23.72 21.40 23.86
CA GLY A 21 -23.02 20.26 23.26
C GLY A 21 -22.62 19.18 24.28
N GLN A 22 -22.64 17.93 23.84
CA GLN A 22 -22.30 16.71 24.58
C GLN A 22 -20.83 16.31 24.29
N PRO A 23 -20.03 15.84 25.28
CA PRO A 23 -18.61 15.56 25.08
C PRO A 23 -18.30 14.20 24.42
N ASP A 24 -17.40 14.20 23.42
CA ASP A 24 -16.96 13.03 22.64
C ASP A 24 -15.85 12.20 23.32
N PRO A 25 -15.96 10.85 23.42
CA PRO A 25 -14.98 9.98 24.10
C PRO A 25 -13.68 9.64 23.32
N TYR A 26 -13.55 10.02 22.05
CA TYR A 26 -12.42 9.63 21.18
C TYR A 26 -11.73 10.84 20.54
N GLY A 27 -11.33 11.80 21.35
CA GLY A 27 -10.44 12.86 20.89
C GLY A 27 -9.07 12.27 20.53
N ARG A 28 -8.74 12.19 19.22
CA ARG A 28 -7.33 12.06 18.81
C ARG A 28 -6.58 13.24 19.40
N ARG A 29 -5.62 12.95 20.28
CA ARG A 29 -4.77 13.99 20.87
C ARG A 29 -4.03 14.70 19.72
N PRO A 30 -4.07 16.03 19.64
CA PRO A 30 -3.31 16.77 18.64
C PRO A 30 -1.82 16.43 18.82
N THR A 31 -1.14 16.06 17.73
CA THR A 31 0.30 15.82 17.76
C THR A 31 1.01 17.13 18.02
N ASN A 32 1.96 17.11 18.96
CA ASN A 32 2.69 18.32 19.31
C ASN A 32 3.55 18.75 18.11
N THR A 33 3.40 20.01 17.69
CA THR A 33 4.20 20.59 16.61
C THR A 33 5.71 20.44 16.89
N LEU A 34 6.12 20.52 18.16
CA LEU A 34 7.51 20.27 18.57
C LEU A 34 7.95 18.82 18.35
N ALA A 35 7.07 17.83 18.53
CA ALA A 35 7.38 16.42 18.28
C ALA A 35 7.54 16.14 16.77
N VAL A 36 6.69 16.76 15.95
CA VAL A 36 6.81 16.71 14.49
C VAL A 36 8.10 17.39 14.04
N LEU A 37 8.40 18.57 14.58
CA LEU A 37 9.65 19.29 14.28
C LEU A 37 10.89 18.50 14.74
N ALA A 38 10.87 17.86 15.91
CA ALA A 38 11.97 17.01 16.38
C ALA A 38 12.24 15.82 15.46
N LEU A 39 11.19 15.19 14.92
CA LEU A 39 11.30 14.12 13.93
C LEU A 39 11.95 14.63 12.63
N VAL A 40 11.52 15.80 12.16
CA VAL A 40 12.04 16.44 10.94
C VAL A 40 13.51 16.83 11.12
N PHE A 41 13.86 17.48 12.23
CA PHE A 41 15.24 17.87 12.52
C PHE A 41 16.16 16.66 12.74
N ALA A 42 15.69 15.58 13.37
CA ALA A 42 16.47 14.35 13.49
C ALA A 42 16.84 13.77 12.12
N PHE A 43 15.89 13.81 11.16
CA PHE A 43 16.11 13.30 9.81
C PHE A 43 16.95 14.23 8.93
N LEU A 44 16.96 15.54 9.21
CA LEU A 44 17.73 16.53 8.45
C LEU A 44 19.16 16.73 9.00
N ILE A 45 19.35 16.68 10.32
CA ILE A 45 20.66 16.90 10.95
C ILE A 45 21.55 15.66 10.79
N ALA A 46 20.98 14.45 10.85
CA ALA A 46 21.71 13.20 10.66
C ALA A 46 22.48 13.09 9.32
N PRO A 47 21.89 13.35 8.14
CA PRO A 47 22.60 13.29 6.86
C PRO A 47 23.60 14.45 6.69
N LEU A 48 23.34 15.63 7.26
CA LEU A 48 24.29 16.74 7.24
C LEU A 48 25.58 16.39 7.99
N GLY A 49 25.48 15.73 9.15
CA GLY A 49 26.64 15.25 9.90
C GLY A 49 27.54 14.30 9.10
N ILE A 50 26.94 13.45 8.25
CA ILE A 50 27.66 12.51 7.37
C ILE A 50 28.42 13.26 6.27
N VAL A 51 27.80 14.26 5.64
CA VAL A 51 28.41 15.05 4.56
C VAL A 51 29.54 15.92 5.07
N PHE A 52 29.36 16.59 6.21
CA PHE A 52 30.41 17.40 6.83
C PHE A 52 31.61 16.54 7.27
N GLY A 53 31.38 15.31 7.73
CA GLY A 53 32.45 14.36 8.03
C GLY A 53 33.30 13.98 6.80
N HIS A 54 32.70 13.93 5.61
CA HIS A 54 33.40 13.64 4.37
C HIS A 54 34.26 14.80 3.84
N ILE A 55 33.79 16.06 3.98
CA ILE A 55 34.52 17.24 3.49
C ILE A 55 35.76 17.51 4.34
N ALA A 56 35.69 17.31 5.66
CA ALA A 56 36.84 17.40 6.56
C ALA A 56 37.99 16.45 6.16
N ARG A 57 37.66 15.29 5.56
CA ARG A 57 38.61 14.26 5.13
C ARG A 57 39.43 14.66 3.89
N GLY A 58 38.93 15.59 3.07
CA GLY A 58 39.56 16.01 1.82
C GLY A 58 40.70 17.02 1.99
N GLN A 59 40.67 17.80 3.07
CA GLN A 59 41.67 18.86 3.34
C GLN A 59 42.93 18.29 4.01
N ILE A 60 42.79 17.28 4.87
CA ILE A 60 43.89 16.69 5.65
C ILE A 60 44.89 15.92 4.77
N LYS A 61 44.46 15.39 3.61
CA LYS A 61 45.33 14.61 2.72
C LYS A 61 46.23 15.45 1.81
N ARG A 62 46.04 16.76 1.70
CA ARG A 62 46.66 17.59 0.65
C ARG A 62 47.85 18.44 1.12
N THR A 63 48.06 18.62 2.42
CA THR A 63 48.96 19.68 2.93
C THR A 63 50.37 19.22 3.32
N GLY A 64 50.60 17.98 3.77
CA GLY A 64 51.95 17.40 3.86
C GLY A 64 53.02 18.20 4.63
N GLU A 65 52.64 18.98 5.65
CA GLU A 65 53.57 19.76 6.48
C GLU A 65 53.93 19.04 7.80
N GLU A 66 54.99 19.51 8.47
CA GLU A 66 55.51 18.97 9.74
C GLU A 66 54.40 18.88 10.81
N GLY A 67 53.94 17.65 11.07
CA GLY A 67 52.66 17.40 11.74
C GLY A 67 52.03 16.03 11.42
N ASP A 68 52.69 15.22 10.58
CA ASP A 68 52.27 13.87 10.16
C ASP A 68 51.82 12.96 11.32
N GLY A 69 52.46 13.04 12.48
CA GLY A 69 52.06 12.23 13.65
C GLY A 69 50.66 12.58 14.19
N LEU A 70 50.29 13.85 14.16
CA LEU A 70 48.98 14.34 14.60
C LEU A 70 47.90 14.05 13.55
N ALA A 71 48.23 14.14 12.27
CA ALA A 71 47.35 13.75 11.17
C ALA A 71 47.09 12.23 11.18
N LEU A 72 48.11 11.41 11.45
CA LEU A 72 47.98 9.95 11.61
C LEU A 72 47.12 9.61 12.84
N ALA A 73 47.33 10.28 13.97
CA ALA A 73 46.51 10.10 15.17
C ALA A 73 45.04 10.44 14.91
N GLY A 74 44.77 11.56 14.23
CA GLY A 74 43.42 11.95 13.82
C GLY A 74 42.76 10.93 12.87
N LEU A 75 43.54 10.31 11.99
CA LEU A 75 43.06 9.27 11.08
C LEU A 75 42.75 7.94 11.80
N ILE A 76 43.61 7.53 12.75
CA ILE A 76 43.40 6.33 13.57
C ILE A 76 42.16 6.52 14.44
N ILE A 77 42.04 7.65 15.13
CA ILE A 77 40.87 7.98 15.95
C ILE A 77 39.61 8.02 15.07
N GLY A 78 39.67 8.63 13.89
CA GLY A 78 38.56 8.65 12.94
C GLY A 78 38.14 7.25 12.48
N TYR A 79 39.09 6.35 12.22
CA TYR A 79 38.78 4.96 11.84
C TYR A 79 38.16 4.18 13.00
N ILE A 80 38.63 4.38 14.23
CA ILE A 80 38.05 3.77 15.43
C ILE A 80 36.62 4.24 15.62
N PHE A 81 36.35 5.55 15.57
CA PHE A 81 34.99 6.07 15.70
C PHE A 81 34.08 5.63 14.54
N THR A 82 34.60 5.51 13.32
CA THR A 82 33.85 4.98 12.18
C THR A 82 33.51 3.50 12.37
N ALA A 83 34.47 2.69 12.79
CA ALA A 83 34.26 1.26 13.06
C ALA A 83 33.26 1.05 14.21
N LEU A 84 33.38 1.82 15.29
CA LEU A 84 32.42 1.82 16.40
C LEU A 84 31.04 2.29 15.96
N GLY A 85 30.97 3.31 15.09
CA GLY A 85 29.71 3.78 14.51
C GLY A 85 29.02 2.73 13.65
N ILE A 86 29.78 2.04 12.78
CA ILE A 86 29.26 0.93 11.96
C ILE A 86 28.77 -0.21 12.85
N LEU A 87 29.54 -0.60 13.86
CA LEU A 87 29.14 -1.62 14.83
C LEU A 87 27.87 -1.21 15.59
N ALA A 88 27.77 0.04 16.04
CA ALA A 88 26.59 0.56 16.70
C ALA A 88 25.36 0.50 15.79
N VAL A 89 25.49 0.85 14.49
CA VAL A 89 24.41 0.74 13.50
C VAL A 89 23.99 -0.72 13.31
N ILE A 90 24.93 -1.65 13.19
CA ILE A 90 24.63 -3.09 13.05
C ILE A 90 23.88 -3.60 14.28
N VAL A 91 24.36 -3.29 15.49
CA VAL A 91 23.70 -3.67 16.75
C VAL A 91 22.31 -3.03 16.84
N TRP A 92 22.16 -1.77 16.43
CA TRP A 92 20.88 -1.07 16.44
C TRP A 92 19.87 -1.71 15.49
N ILE A 93 20.28 -2.03 14.25
CA ILE A 93 19.44 -2.74 13.27
C ILE A 93 19.08 -4.13 13.78
N ALA A 94 20.05 -4.87 14.35
CA ALA A 94 19.79 -6.20 14.90
C ALA A 94 18.84 -6.15 16.11
N PHE A 95 19.01 -5.19 17.02
CA PHE A 95 18.17 -5.02 18.20
C PHE A 95 16.74 -4.62 17.81
N PHE A 96 16.57 -3.63 16.94
CA PHE A 96 15.24 -3.21 16.48
C PHE A 96 14.59 -4.25 15.56
N GLY A 97 15.36 -4.95 14.73
CA GLY A 97 14.90 -6.06 13.91
C GLY A 97 14.42 -7.24 14.76
N LEU A 98 15.16 -7.60 15.81
CA LEU A 98 14.79 -8.67 16.75
C LEU A 98 13.63 -8.27 17.66
N LEU A 99 13.57 -7.01 18.09
CA LEU A 99 12.43 -6.47 18.84
C LEU A 99 11.14 -6.48 17.99
N ALA A 100 11.23 -6.05 16.73
CA ALA A 100 10.13 -6.13 15.78
C ALA A 100 9.69 -7.58 15.52
N ALA A 101 10.64 -8.52 15.41
CA ALA A 101 10.35 -9.95 15.28
C ALA A 101 9.73 -10.53 16.57
N ALA A 102 10.17 -10.11 17.76
CA ALA A 102 9.61 -10.55 19.03
C ALA A 102 8.15 -10.10 19.22
N PHE A 103 7.77 -8.93 18.71
CA PHE A 103 6.37 -8.48 18.66
C PHE A 103 5.58 -9.07 17.47
N GLY A 104 6.25 -9.44 16.37
CA GLY A 104 5.64 -10.11 15.23
C GLY A 104 5.34 -11.60 15.47
N ASN A 105 6.13 -12.27 16.31
CA ASN A 105 5.96 -13.69 16.62
C ASN A 105 4.71 -14.00 17.47
N ALA A 106 4.06 -12.99 18.05
CA ALA A 106 2.74 -13.14 18.69
C ALA A 106 1.57 -13.21 17.70
N ALA A 107 1.76 -12.78 16.44
CA ALA A 107 0.71 -12.81 15.41
C ALA A 107 0.65 -14.14 14.63
N ASN A 108 1.71 -14.96 14.72
CA ASN A 108 1.87 -16.15 13.88
C ASN A 108 1.29 -17.43 14.53
N GLU A 109 0.96 -17.39 15.83
CA GLU A 109 0.41 -18.56 16.55
C GLU A 109 -1.13 -18.62 16.55
N ALA A 110 -1.82 -17.63 15.99
CA ALA A 110 -3.29 -17.58 15.97
C ALA A 110 -3.94 -18.27 14.76
N SER A 111 -3.17 -18.72 13.75
CA SER A 111 -3.71 -19.28 12.51
C SER A 111 -3.67 -20.81 12.42
N SER A 112 -3.69 -21.53 13.55
CA SER A 112 -3.84 -23.01 13.57
C SER A 112 -5.01 -23.51 14.41
N ARG A 113 -5.93 -22.63 14.83
CA ARG A 113 -7.19 -23.03 15.47
C ARG A 113 -8.40 -22.60 14.66
N SER A 114 -8.50 -23.07 13.43
CA SER A 114 -9.80 -23.12 12.75
C SER A 114 -10.60 -24.30 13.31
N LEU A 115 -11.61 -23.94 14.09
CA LEU A 115 -12.63 -24.77 14.70
C LEU A 115 -13.25 -25.75 13.70
N THR A 116 -13.39 -26.99 14.17
CA THR A 116 -14.37 -27.98 13.71
C THR A 116 -15.74 -27.32 13.57
N TYR A 117 -16.21 -27.11 12.34
CA TYR A 117 -17.61 -26.87 12.06
C TYR A 117 -18.20 -28.14 11.41
N THR A 118 -18.84 -28.94 12.25
CA THR A 118 -19.72 -30.03 11.85
C THR A 118 -20.96 -29.42 11.19
N THR A 119 -21.21 -29.75 9.91
CA THR A 119 -22.56 -29.65 9.34
C THR A 119 -23.02 -31.03 8.88
N PRO A 120 -24.12 -31.56 9.42
CA PRO A 120 -24.82 -32.68 8.82
C PRO A 120 -25.74 -32.12 7.75
N TYR A 121 -25.37 -32.25 6.47
CA TYR A 121 -26.36 -32.20 5.40
C TYR A 121 -26.23 -33.45 4.53
N SER A 122 -27.15 -34.36 4.83
CA SER A 122 -27.49 -35.56 4.09
C SER A 122 -28.06 -35.21 2.72
N TYR A 123 -27.45 -35.74 1.65
CA TYR A 123 -28.15 -35.99 0.41
C TYR A 123 -28.10 -37.49 0.12
N SER A 124 -29.28 -38.10 0.10
CA SER A 124 -29.50 -39.45 -0.38
C SER A 124 -29.77 -39.39 -1.88
N THR A 125 -29.05 -40.18 -2.67
CA THR A 125 -29.57 -40.64 -3.97
C THR A 125 -29.11 -42.06 -4.21
N THR A 126 -30.09 -42.89 -4.52
CA THR A 126 -30.04 -44.35 -4.56
C THR A 126 -29.93 -44.84 -6.00
N THR A 127 -29.03 -45.82 -6.21
CA THR A 127 -29.12 -46.93 -7.18
C THR A 127 -28.95 -46.65 -8.69
N THR A 128 -27.89 -47.18 -9.31
CA THR A 128 -27.87 -48.51 -9.96
C THR A 128 -26.47 -48.84 -10.51
N ARG A 129 -26.01 -50.08 -10.32
CA ARG A 129 -24.66 -50.59 -10.63
C ARG A 129 -24.63 -51.41 -11.93
N ALA A 130 -23.70 -51.05 -12.83
CA ALA A 130 -22.78 -51.87 -13.69
C ALA A 130 -23.39 -52.87 -14.73
N PRO A 131 -22.65 -53.47 -15.72
CA PRO A 131 -21.18 -53.74 -15.74
C PRO A 131 -20.36 -53.70 -17.07
N SER A 132 -19.03 -53.58 -16.89
CA SER A 132 -17.86 -54.19 -17.59
C SER A 132 -17.66 -54.02 -19.12
N ALA A 133 -16.64 -53.27 -19.61
CA ALA A 133 -15.19 -53.61 -19.82
C ALA A 133 -14.88 -54.04 -21.28
N PRO A 134 -13.60 -54.23 -21.70
CA PRO A 134 -12.48 -53.30 -21.96
C PRO A 134 -12.17 -53.19 -23.48
N THR A 135 -11.15 -52.41 -23.91
CA THR A 135 -10.21 -52.68 -25.07
C THR A 135 -9.69 -51.40 -25.78
N THR A 136 -8.38 -51.17 -25.59
CA THR A 136 -7.35 -50.71 -26.56
C THR A 136 -7.23 -49.25 -27.02
N ALA A 137 -6.02 -48.72 -26.84
CA ALA A 137 -5.48 -47.42 -27.26
C ALA A 137 -5.43 -47.21 -28.79
N PRO A 138 -5.23 -45.97 -29.28
CA PRO A 138 -3.86 -45.58 -29.65
C PRO A 138 -3.46 -44.13 -29.27
N LYS A 139 -2.15 -43.95 -28.99
CA LYS A 139 -1.45 -42.65 -28.92
C LYS A 139 -1.71 -41.83 -30.17
N THR A 140 -2.07 -40.55 -30.02
CA THR A 140 -1.75 -39.51 -31.00
C THR A 140 -1.48 -38.19 -30.27
N THR A 141 -0.26 -37.71 -30.47
CA THR A 141 0.31 -36.44 -30.03
C THR A 141 -0.54 -35.28 -30.56
N THR A 142 -1.20 -34.54 -29.66
CA THR A 142 -1.93 -33.31 -29.99
C THR A 142 -1.12 -32.11 -29.51
N PRO A 143 -0.88 -31.07 -30.34
CA PRO A 143 -0.17 -29.85 -29.93
C PRO A 143 -0.88 -29.12 -28.78
N PRO A 144 -0.16 -28.32 -27.97
CA PRO A 144 -0.72 -27.71 -26.76
C PRO A 144 -1.92 -26.83 -27.11
N ARG A 145 -3.07 -27.20 -26.53
CA ARG A 145 -4.32 -26.45 -26.58
C ARG A 145 -4.07 -25.08 -25.94
N VAL A 146 -3.95 -24.05 -26.77
CA VAL A 146 -4.18 -22.67 -26.36
C VAL A 146 -5.59 -22.64 -25.80
N THR A 147 -5.72 -22.51 -24.48
CA THR A 147 -7.02 -22.38 -23.84
C THR A 147 -7.52 -20.98 -24.18
N THR A 148 -8.32 -20.91 -25.24
CA THR A 148 -9.01 -19.71 -25.69
C THR A 148 -9.87 -19.18 -24.53
N SER A 149 -9.60 -17.95 -24.10
CA SER A 149 -10.47 -17.16 -23.22
C SER A 149 -11.85 -17.02 -23.90
N ILE A 150 -12.88 -17.71 -23.37
CA ILE A 150 -14.25 -17.76 -23.95
C ILE A 150 -15.09 -16.52 -23.56
N GLY A 151 -14.53 -15.60 -22.77
CA GLY A 151 -15.20 -14.38 -22.36
C GLY A 151 -15.31 -13.31 -23.45
N PRO A 152 -16.30 -12.37 -23.37
CA PRO A 152 -16.31 -11.15 -24.18
C PRO A 152 -14.94 -10.47 -24.19
N ALA A 153 -14.59 -9.82 -25.30
CA ALA A 153 -13.37 -9.03 -25.36
C ALA A 153 -13.52 -7.73 -24.54
N PRO A 154 -12.43 -7.17 -24.01
CA PRO A 154 -12.45 -5.86 -23.39
C PRO A 154 -13.00 -4.77 -24.31
N THR A 155 -13.90 -3.94 -23.78
CA THR A 155 -14.45 -2.77 -24.48
C THR A 155 -13.68 -1.47 -24.21
N VAL A 156 -12.70 -1.51 -23.30
CA VAL A 156 -11.86 -0.36 -22.95
C VAL A 156 -10.87 -0.05 -24.09
N SER A 157 -10.79 1.19 -24.50
CA SER A 157 -9.97 1.67 -25.61
C SER A 157 -8.47 1.42 -25.37
N GLY A 158 -7.76 0.94 -26.38
CA GLY A 158 -6.31 0.70 -26.30
C GLY A 158 -5.92 -0.49 -25.40
N THR A 159 -6.83 -1.44 -25.22
CA THR A 159 -6.61 -2.65 -24.41
C THR A 159 -6.73 -3.92 -25.23
N ASN A 160 -6.09 -4.98 -24.73
CA ASN A 160 -6.23 -6.35 -25.22
C ASN A 160 -6.66 -7.27 -24.07
N ARG A 161 -6.73 -8.58 -24.31
CA ARG A 161 -7.15 -9.57 -23.29
C ARG A 161 -6.21 -9.66 -22.07
N GLN A 162 -5.09 -8.94 -22.04
CA GLN A 162 -4.15 -8.92 -20.91
C GLN A 162 -4.07 -7.56 -20.22
N GLY A 163 -4.68 -6.51 -20.76
CA GLY A 163 -4.59 -5.16 -20.19
C GLY A 163 -4.30 -4.09 -21.23
N PHE A 164 -3.63 -3.02 -20.83
CA PHE A 164 -3.33 -1.88 -21.71
C PHE A 164 -2.20 -2.22 -22.69
N ILE A 165 -2.38 -1.90 -23.98
CA ILE A 165 -1.40 -2.16 -25.04
C ILE A 165 -0.19 -1.21 -24.90
N SER A 166 -0.41 0.01 -24.39
CA SER A 166 0.65 0.99 -24.16
C SER A 166 0.38 1.87 -22.94
N GLY A 167 1.45 2.17 -22.19
CA GLY A 167 1.44 3.14 -21.09
C GLY A 167 0.45 2.83 -19.96
N GLY A 168 0.21 1.55 -19.68
CA GLY A 168 -0.71 1.11 -18.63
C GLY A 168 -0.34 -0.28 -18.10
N PRO A 169 -0.97 -0.74 -17.02
CA PRO A 169 -0.71 -2.05 -16.46
C PRO A 169 -1.19 -3.17 -17.39
N SER A 170 -0.46 -4.29 -17.39
CA SER A 170 -0.84 -5.53 -18.06
C SER A 170 -0.56 -6.74 -17.18
N CYS A 171 -1.35 -7.78 -17.38
CA CYS A 171 -1.24 -9.05 -16.71
C CYS A 171 0.09 -9.75 -17.03
N ASN A 172 0.62 -10.45 -16.05
CA ASN A 172 1.87 -11.21 -16.15
C ASN A 172 1.71 -12.43 -17.08
N SER A 173 2.77 -12.76 -17.83
CA SER A 173 2.81 -13.93 -18.71
C SER A 173 1.66 -13.93 -19.74
N THR A 174 0.85 -15.00 -19.77
CA THR A 174 -0.35 -15.16 -20.62
C THR A 174 -1.66 -15.03 -19.84
N ASN A 175 -1.59 -14.57 -18.58
CA ASN A 175 -2.76 -14.43 -17.73
C ASN A 175 -3.77 -13.45 -18.36
N PRO A 176 -5.06 -13.80 -18.42
CA PRO A 176 -6.08 -12.89 -18.94
C PRO A 176 -6.43 -11.82 -17.91
N ALA A 177 -6.81 -10.65 -18.43
CA ALA A 177 -7.52 -9.63 -17.68
C ALA A 177 -8.99 -10.04 -17.52
N VAL A 178 -9.51 -9.89 -16.30
CA VAL A 178 -10.92 -10.14 -15.96
C VAL A 178 -11.66 -8.86 -15.61
N ALA A 179 -10.95 -7.76 -15.35
CA ALA A 179 -11.51 -6.42 -15.36
C ALA A 179 -10.47 -5.41 -15.80
N ILE A 180 -10.91 -4.37 -16.50
CA ILE A 180 -10.06 -3.25 -16.92
C ILE A 180 -10.84 -1.96 -16.67
N ALA A 181 -10.18 -0.96 -16.10
CA ALA A 181 -10.76 0.34 -15.86
C ALA A 181 -9.79 1.48 -16.18
N VAL A 182 -10.34 2.54 -16.77
CA VAL A 182 -9.72 3.86 -16.84
C VAL A 182 -10.53 4.76 -15.94
N THR A 183 -9.89 5.38 -14.96
CA THR A 183 -10.52 6.36 -14.07
C THR A 183 -9.97 7.76 -14.36
N THR A 184 -10.47 8.76 -13.65
CA THR A 184 -9.93 10.13 -13.69
C THR A 184 -8.48 10.25 -13.21
N GLY A 185 -7.97 9.25 -12.46
CA GLY A 185 -6.64 9.31 -11.84
C GLY A 185 -5.77 8.07 -12.07
N SER A 186 -6.32 6.96 -12.56
CA SER A 186 -5.66 5.67 -12.58
C SER A 186 -6.06 4.81 -13.79
N ARG A 187 -5.16 3.92 -14.19
CA ARG A 187 -5.41 2.77 -15.07
C ARG A 187 -5.28 1.50 -14.27
N ILE A 188 -6.25 0.60 -14.38
CA ILE A 188 -6.36 -0.56 -13.51
C ILE A 188 -6.68 -1.80 -14.33
N VAL A 189 -6.03 -2.91 -13.99
CA VAL A 189 -6.32 -4.24 -14.53
C VAL A 189 -6.41 -5.23 -13.37
N ILE A 190 -7.48 -6.03 -13.34
CA ILE A 190 -7.57 -7.24 -12.52
C ILE A 190 -7.26 -8.42 -13.42
N CYS A 191 -6.35 -9.26 -12.98
CA CYS A 191 -5.86 -10.40 -13.74
C CYS A 191 -6.21 -11.70 -13.04
N GLU A 192 -6.47 -12.74 -13.81
CA GLU A 192 -6.65 -14.10 -13.31
C GLU A 192 -5.42 -14.96 -13.63
N THR A 193 -4.92 -15.67 -12.63
CA THR A 193 -3.83 -16.64 -12.77
C THR A 193 -4.37 -17.97 -13.32
N GLY A 194 -3.48 -18.81 -13.87
CA GLY A 194 -3.86 -20.15 -14.34
C GLY A 194 -4.40 -21.11 -13.26
N VAL A 195 -4.41 -20.72 -11.99
CA VAL A 195 -4.96 -21.48 -10.86
C VAL A 195 -6.19 -20.83 -10.22
N GLY A 196 -6.80 -19.84 -10.88
CA GLY A 196 -8.04 -19.19 -10.43
C GLY A 196 -7.85 -18.19 -9.27
N ARG A 197 -6.62 -17.77 -9.01
CA ARG A 197 -6.32 -16.63 -8.12
C ARG A 197 -6.31 -15.34 -8.92
N TYR A 198 -6.65 -14.24 -8.28
CA TYR A 198 -6.60 -12.92 -8.91
C TYR A 198 -5.40 -12.11 -8.41
N TYR A 199 -4.99 -11.13 -9.18
CA TYR A 199 -4.09 -10.06 -8.72
C TYR A 199 -4.50 -8.74 -9.38
N TYR A 200 -4.32 -7.66 -8.64
CA TYR A 200 -4.63 -6.30 -9.03
C TYR A 200 -3.35 -5.62 -9.52
N LYS A 201 -3.45 -4.89 -10.63
CA LYS A 201 -2.41 -3.95 -11.07
C LYS A 201 -3.01 -2.58 -11.32
N GLY A 202 -2.45 -1.57 -10.65
CA GLY A 202 -2.83 -0.18 -10.83
C GLY A 202 -1.64 0.66 -11.26
N GLN A 203 -1.89 1.65 -12.10
CA GLN A 203 -0.96 2.73 -12.41
C GLN A 203 -1.66 4.06 -12.22
N ARG A 204 -1.06 4.95 -11.44
CA ARG A 204 -1.54 6.32 -11.26
C ARG A 204 -1.11 7.20 -12.44
N LEU A 205 -2.03 7.99 -12.98
CA LEU A 205 -1.82 8.83 -14.16
C LEU A 205 -0.94 10.06 -13.88
N SER A 206 -0.93 10.56 -12.65
CA SER A 206 -0.21 11.80 -12.30
C SER A 206 1.31 11.65 -12.33
N ASP A 207 1.83 10.47 -11.98
CA ASP A 207 3.27 10.22 -11.86
C ASP A 207 3.71 8.85 -12.37
N GLY A 208 2.79 8.07 -12.95
CA GLY A 208 3.09 6.74 -13.48
C GLY A 208 3.37 5.68 -12.42
N ALA A 209 3.20 5.99 -11.13
CA ALA A 209 3.47 5.05 -10.04
C ALA A 209 2.58 3.82 -10.15
N THR A 210 3.19 2.63 -10.04
CA THR A 210 2.50 1.35 -10.16
C THR A 210 2.38 0.63 -8.84
N ILE A 211 1.31 -0.13 -8.66
CA ILE A 211 1.11 -1.04 -7.53
C ILE A 211 0.57 -2.37 -8.03
N GLU A 212 1.03 -3.47 -7.42
CA GLU A 212 0.52 -4.81 -7.62
C GLU A 212 0.09 -5.36 -6.27
N LEU A 213 -1.14 -5.89 -6.19
CA LEU A 213 -1.72 -6.43 -4.96
C LEU A 213 -2.30 -7.81 -5.23
N ASP A 214 -1.99 -8.75 -4.35
CA ASP A 214 -2.48 -10.11 -4.45
C ASP A 214 -3.94 -10.23 -3.98
N ASP A 215 -4.64 -11.20 -4.55
CA ASP A 215 -5.95 -11.67 -4.08
C ASP A 215 -7.06 -10.62 -3.95
N PRO A 216 -7.32 -9.78 -4.99
CA PRO A 216 -8.56 -9.03 -5.05
C PRO A 216 -9.76 -9.98 -4.99
N THR A 217 -10.67 -9.68 -4.07
CA THR A 217 -11.90 -10.44 -3.88
C THR A 217 -12.97 -9.94 -4.85
N PRO A 218 -13.57 -10.81 -5.68
CA PRO A 218 -14.69 -10.44 -6.54
C PRO A 218 -15.88 -9.96 -5.73
N THR A 219 -16.54 -8.94 -6.24
CA THR A 219 -17.82 -8.43 -5.76
C THR A 219 -18.81 -8.47 -6.91
N GLY A 220 -20.12 -8.45 -6.64
CA GLY A 220 -21.14 -8.57 -7.69
C GLY A 220 -21.05 -7.55 -8.83
N ASN A 221 -20.35 -6.42 -8.62
CA ASN A 221 -20.16 -5.37 -9.63
C ASN A 221 -18.71 -4.87 -9.75
N GLY A 222 -17.72 -5.67 -9.36
CA GLY A 222 -16.31 -5.27 -9.43
C GLY A 222 -15.40 -6.08 -8.51
N PHE A 223 -14.33 -5.47 -8.00
CA PHE A 223 -13.33 -6.14 -7.16
C PHE A 223 -12.94 -5.28 -5.97
N THR A 224 -12.64 -5.92 -4.85
CA THR A 224 -12.10 -5.26 -3.66
C THR A 224 -10.80 -5.91 -3.24
N VAL A 225 -9.75 -5.11 -3.04
CA VAL A 225 -8.45 -5.59 -2.55
C VAL A 225 -7.96 -4.71 -1.41
N THR A 226 -7.29 -5.31 -0.43
CA THR A 226 -6.80 -4.59 0.74
C THR A 226 -5.28 -4.70 0.81
N ASN A 227 -4.61 -3.56 0.95
CA ASN A 227 -3.20 -3.47 1.31
C ASN A 227 -3.10 -2.88 2.71
N LYS A 228 -2.78 -3.72 3.70
CA LYS A 228 -2.76 -3.33 5.13
C LYS A 228 -4.12 -2.74 5.55
N ASP A 229 -4.17 -1.45 5.89
CA ASP A 229 -5.39 -0.76 6.33
C ASP A 229 -6.10 0.00 5.20
N VAL A 230 -5.66 -0.16 3.94
CA VAL A 230 -6.22 0.53 2.77
C VAL A 230 -6.94 -0.44 1.85
N THR A 231 -8.24 -0.22 1.67
CA THR A 231 -9.09 -1.00 0.78
C THR A 231 -9.36 -0.23 -0.51
N TYR A 232 -9.11 -0.88 -1.63
CA TYR A 232 -9.36 -0.42 -2.98
C TYR A 232 -10.58 -1.15 -3.51
N LYS A 233 -11.68 -0.43 -3.71
CA LYS A 233 -12.91 -0.97 -4.28
C LYS A 233 -13.07 -0.44 -5.70
N LEU A 234 -12.89 -1.32 -6.67
CA LEU A 234 -13.10 -1.06 -8.08
C LEU A 234 -14.50 -1.50 -8.48
N THR A 235 -15.26 -0.62 -9.13
CA THR A 235 -16.59 -0.92 -9.69
C THR A 235 -16.77 -0.20 -11.03
N SER A 236 -17.88 -0.44 -11.72
CA SER A 236 -18.25 0.32 -12.92
C SER A 236 -18.45 1.82 -12.69
N ALA A 237 -18.68 2.25 -11.44
CA ALA A 237 -18.76 3.67 -11.09
C ALA A 237 -17.38 4.33 -10.94
N GLY A 238 -16.34 3.55 -10.66
CA GLY A 238 -15.02 4.08 -10.34
C GLY A 238 -14.24 3.30 -9.30
N LEU A 239 -13.13 3.90 -8.88
CA LEU A 239 -12.27 3.43 -7.80
C LEU A 239 -12.58 4.22 -6.53
N VAL A 240 -12.84 3.54 -5.43
CA VAL A 240 -12.92 4.12 -4.09
C VAL A 240 -11.79 3.55 -3.24
N ILE A 241 -10.99 4.43 -2.66
CA ILE A 241 -9.87 4.08 -1.77
C ILE A 241 -10.28 4.47 -0.36
N THR A 242 -10.36 3.50 0.54
CA THR A 242 -10.78 3.69 1.93
C THR A 242 -9.66 3.27 2.86
N GLY A 243 -9.33 4.10 3.84
CA GLY A 243 -8.37 3.80 4.89
C GLY A 243 -9.05 3.65 6.25
N SER A 244 -8.26 3.47 7.31
CA SER A 244 -8.75 3.41 8.69
C SER A 244 -9.50 4.66 9.17
N GLY A 245 -9.31 5.80 8.50
CA GLY A 245 -9.97 7.08 8.80
C GLY A 245 -11.15 7.45 7.89
N GLY A 246 -11.55 6.57 6.96
CA GLY A 246 -12.61 6.84 5.98
C GLY A 246 -12.08 6.87 4.53
N GLU A 247 -12.86 7.48 3.63
CA GLU A 247 -12.51 7.58 2.20
C GLU A 247 -11.27 8.46 2.00
N LEU A 248 -10.18 7.87 1.49
CA LEU A 248 -8.92 8.54 1.17
C LEU A 248 -8.95 9.18 -0.23
N GLY A 249 -9.79 8.64 -1.12
CA GLY A 249 -9.93 9.16 -2.47
C GLY A 249 -10.99 8.40 -3.26
N ARG A 250 -11.54 9.07 -4.26
CA ARG A 250 -12.51 8.51 -5.20
C ARG A 250 -12.25 9.04 -6.59
N GLU A 251 -12.24 8.13 -7.55
CA GLU A 251 -11.99 8.41 -8.95
C GLU A 251 -13.15 7.86 -9.77
N ALA A 252 -13.76 8.68 -10.61
CA ALA A 252 -14.85 8.23 -11.46
C ALA A 252 -14.30 7.33 -12.58
N ALA A 253 -15.02 6.25 -12.91
CA ALA A 253 -14.70 5.45 -14.09
C ALA A 253 -15.08 6.23 -15.35
N LEU A 254 -14.11 6.38 -16.25
CA LEU A 254 -14.31 6.88 -17.60
C LEU A 254 -14.65 5.73 -18.56
N GLU A 255 -13.94 4.62 -18.40
CA GLU A 255 -14.19 3.38 -19.12
C GLU A 255 -14.05 2.20 -18.14
N PHE A 256 -14.94 1.21 -18.25
CA PHE A 256 -14.93 0.01 -17.42
C PHE A 256 -15.38 -1.21 -18.22
N TRP A 257 -14.70 -2.32 -18.00
CA TRP A 257 -15.07 -3.63 -18.52
C TRP A 257 -14.76 -4.71 -17.49
N MET A 258 -15.61 -5.73 -17.41
CA MET A 258 -15.44 -6.90 -16.54
C MET A 258 -16.02 -8.15 -17.23
N ASN A 259 -15.39 -9.30 -16.98
CA ASN A 259 -15.75 -10.60 -17.54
C ASN A 259 -16.30 -11.57 -16.49
#